data_AF-A0A819A2F2-F1
#
_entry.id   AF-A0A819A2F2-F1
#
_cell.length_a   1.000
_cell.length_b   1.000
_cell.length_c   1.000
_cell.angle_alpha   90.00
_cell.angle_beta   90.00
_cell.angle_gamma   90.00
#
_symmetry.space_group_name_H-M   'P 1'
#
loop_
_entity.id
_entity.type
_entity.pdbx_description
1 polymer ?
#
loop_
_entity_poly.entity_id
_entity_poly.type
_entity_poly.pdbx_seq_one_letter_code
_entity_poly.pdbx_strand_id
1 'polypeptide(L)'
;MIYYVDLASVDETISLNYEEDDIRLCTMQRAIPEQKLGFFSCYHRKERFHYVKFYGDWKSSLAYRAGIKNFDRIIALNDTNIEKDTPYQVDKRFNTNRHLPVQMLVCSPATYIHYRSTGKLLQSDLSTVQHLKPIYAISSN
;
A
#
# COMPACT_ATOMS: atom_id res chain seq x y z
N MET A 1 -12.25 -17.72 -0.95
CA MET A 1 -13.28 -17.11 -0.08
C MET A 1 -12.58 -16.05 0.76
N ILE A 2 -12.75 -14.77 0.39
CA ILE A 2 -12.03 -13.62 0.98
C ILE A 2 -12.83 -13.19 2.22
N TYR A 3 -12.46 -13.69 3.40
CA TYR A 3 -13.19 -13.46 4.67
C TYR A 3 -12.84 -12.13 5.37
N TYR A 4 -12.12 -11.22 4.71
CA TYR A 4 -11.41 -10.13 5.38
C TYR A 4 -11.88 -8.72 5.01
N VAL A 5 -12.71 -8.60 3.98
CA VAL A 5 -13.28 -7.33 3.56
C VAL A 5 -14.70 -7.29 4.09
N ASP A 6 -15.01 -6.32 4.95
CA ASP A 6 -16.40 -6.01 5.26
C ASP A 6 -17.09 -5.70 3.93
N LEU A 7 -18.15 -6.42 3.57
CA LEU A 7 -18.83 -6.24 2.29
C LEU A 7 -19.33 -4.80 2.10
N ALA A 8 -19.60 -4.08 3.20
CA ALA A 8 -19.94 -2.65 3.17
C ALA A 8 -18.74 -1.73 2.89
N SER A 9 -17.52 -2.25 2.97
CA SER A 9 -16.27 -1.56 2.68
C SER A 9 -15.67 -1.94 1.32
N VAL A 10 -16.31 -2.87 0.59
CA VAL A 10 -15.92 -3.19 -0.78
C VAL A 10 -16.26 -2.02 -1.68
N ASP A 11 -15.25 -1.24 -2.06
CA ASP A 11 -15.38 -0.19 -3.06
C ASP A 11 -14.83 -0.63 -4.42
N GLU A 12 -15.06 0.22 -5.44
CA GLU A 12 -14.62 0.04 -6.81
C GLU A 12 -13.10 -0.16 -7.00
N THR A 13 -12.29 0.11 -5.97
CA THR A 13 -10.83 -0.03 -6.02
C THR A 13 -10.33 -1.39 -5.54
N ILE A 14 -11.15 -2.21 -4.88
CA ILE A 14 -10.71 -3.53 -4.39
C ILE A 14 -10.73 -4.54 -5.53
N SER A 15 -9.55 -5.09 -5.86
CA SER A 15 -9.50 -6.28 -6.71
C SER A 15 -9.81 -7.53 -5.91
N LEU A 16 -10.89 -8.22 -6.26
CA LEU A 16 -11.26 -9.53 -5.70
C LEU A 16 -10.69 -10.70 -6.52
N ASN A 17 -10.17 -10.42 -7.71
CA ASN A 17 -9.57 -11.39 -8.61
C ASN A 17 -8.05 -11.17 -8.71
N TYR A 18 -7.33 -12.26 -8.98
CA TYR A 18 -5.92 -12.18 -9.31
C TYR A 18 -5.76 -11.54 -10.69
N GLU A 19 -4.90 -10.53 -10.77
CA GLU A 19 -4.44 -9.94 -12.03
C GLU A 19 -2.90 -9.96 -12.00
N GLU A 20 -2.27 -10.33 -13.12
CA GLU A 20 -0.82 -10.54 -13.18
C GLU A 20 -0.03 -9.25 -12.92
N ASP A 21 -0.62 -8.10 -13.21
CA ASP A 21 -0.03 -6.77 -13.11
C ASP A 21 -0.51 -6.00 -11.85
N ASP A 22 -1.03 -6.70 -10.84
CA ASP A 22 -1.57 -6.09 -9.62
C ASP A 22 -0.52 -5.83 -8.52
N ILE A 23 0.75 -6.15 -8.75
CA ILE A 23 1.84 -5.74 -7.86
C ILE A 23 2.27 -4.33 -8.28
N ARG A 24 2.21 -3.36 -7.37
CA ARG A 24 2.52 -1.96 -7.67
C ARG A 24 3.64 -1.45 -6.78
N LEU A 25 4.56 -0.72 -7.38
CA LEU A 25 5.52 0.11 -6.69
C LEU A 25 5.07 1.58 -6.78
N CYS A 26 4.50 2.07 -5.69
CA CYS A 26 3.91 3.40 -5.61
C CYS A 26 4.88 4.35 -4.89
N THR A 27 5.29 5.43 -5.55
CA THR A 27 6.16 6.45 -4.95
C THR A 27 5.41 7.76 -4.77
N MET A 28 5.47 8.32 -3.56
CA MET A 28 4.81 9.58 -3.24
C MET A 28 5.64 10.49 -2.34
N GLN A 29 5.60 11.79 -2.61
CA GLN A 29 6.31 12.82 -1.86
C GLN A 29 5.33 13.85 -1.29
N ARG A 30 5.48 14.15 -0.01
CA ARG A 30 4.71 15.19 0.68
C ARG A 30 5.24 16.57 0.28
N ALA A 31 4.36 17.56 0.18
CA ALA A 31 4.73 18.96 0.00
C ALA A 31 5.39 19.51 1.27
N ILE A 32 4.84 19.14 2.43
CA ILE A 32 5.36 19.45 3.76
C ILE A 32 5.38 18.20 4.62
N PRO A 33 6.33 18.05 5.57
CA PRO A 33 6.44 16.85 6.39
C PRO A 33 5.13 16.45 7.07
N GLU A 34 4.32 17.40 7.54
CA GLU A 34 3.08 17.18 8.30
C GLU A 34 1.95 16.59 7.45
N GLN A 35 2.01 16.75 6.12
CA GLN A 35 0.95 16.33 5.21
C GLN A 35 0.62 14.84 5.37
N LYS A 36 -0.68 14.55 5.50
CA LYS A 36 -1.20 13.19 5.56
C LYS A 36 -1.17 12.56 4.17
N LEU A 37 -0.88 11.26 4.11
CA LEU A 37 -0.90 10.50 2.85
C LEU A 37 -2.34 10.16 2.40
N GLY A 38 -3.30 10.18 3.33
CA GLY A 38 -4.72 9.94 3.10
C GLY A 38 -5.22 8.51 3.34
N PHE A 39 -4.45 7.69 4.07
CA PHE A 39 -4.85 6.35 4.49
C PHE A 39 -4.37 6.02 5.91
N PHE A 40 -4.97 5.00 6.52
CA PHE A 40 -4.47 4.33 7.72
C PHE A 40 -3.68 3.08 7.35
N SER A 41 -2.52 2.88 7.97
CA SER A 41 -1.82 1.60 7.97
C SER A 41 -2.45 0.70 9.03
N CYS A 42 -3.29 -0.23 8.62
CA CYS A 42 -3.98 -1.16 9.51
C CYS A 42 -3.21 -2.47 9.63
N TYR A 43 -3.34 -3.15 10.77
CA TYR A 43 -2.71 -4.46 11.00
C TYR A 43 -3.76 -5.53 11.28
N HIS A 44 -3.77 -6.58 10.46
CA HIS A 44 -4.64 -7.72 10.61
C HIS A 44 -4.03 -8.71 11.63
N ARG A 45 -4.54 -8.71 12.87
CA ARG A 45 -3.91 -9.46 13.99
C ARG A 45 -3.81 -10.97 13.80
N LYS A 46 -4.86 -11.61 13.26
CA LYS A 46 -4.93 -13.08 13.11
C LYS A 46 -3.96 -13.59 12.05
N GLU A 47 -4.07 -13.05 10.83
CA GLU A 47 -3.21 -13.38 9.68
C GLU A 47 -1.86 -12.63 9.65
N ARG A 48 -1.64 -11.70 10.58
CA ARG A 48 -0.38 -10.97 10.79
C ARG A 48 0.17 -10.25 9.55
N PHE A 49 -0.57 -9.26 9.06
CA PHE A 49 -0.12 -8.42 7.93
C PHE A 49 -0.61 -6.98 8.01
N HIS A 50 0.07 -6.08 7.28
CA HIS A 50 -0.30 -4.68 7.16
C HIS A 50 -1.07 -4.42 5.88
N TYR A 51 -2.08 -3.56 5.94
CA TYR A 51 -2.88 -3.17 4.80
C TYR A 51 -3.31 -1.70 4.87
N VAL A 52 -3.62 -1.14 3.71
CA VAL A 52 -4.09 0.23 3.55
C VAL A 52 -5.59 0.29 3.77
N LYS A 53 -6.06 1.27 4.55
CA LYS A 53 -7.48 1.65 4.59
C LYS A 53 -7.64 3.14 4.35
N PHE A 54 -8.32 3.52 3.27
CA PHE A 54 -8.63 4.92 2.98
C PHE A 54 -9.65 5.51 3.97
N TYR A 55 -9.63 6.83 4.12
CA TYR A 55 -10.58 7.58 4.96
C TYR A 55 -10.93 8.94 4.34
N GLY A 56 -12.10 9.48 4.70
CA GLY A 56 -12.55 10.79 4.20
C GLY A 56 -12.72 10.83 2.69
N ASP A 57 -12.49 12.00 2.09
CA ASP A 57 -12.42 12.16 0.63
C ASP A 57 -11.07 11.64 0.10
N TRP A 58 -10.97 10.33 -0.07
CA TRP A 58 -9.72 9.66 -0.43
C TRP A 58 -9.33 9.83 -1.90
N LYS A 59 -10.26 10.21 -2.79
CA LYS A 59 -9.99 10.39 -4.23
C LYS A 59 -9.04 11.56 -4.50
N SER A 60 -8.99 12.54 -3.59
CA SER A 60 -8.02 13.65 -3.65
C SER A 60 -6.71 13.35 -2.92
N SER A 61 -6.60 12.19 -2.25
CA SER A 61 -5.42 11.85 -1.44
C SER A 61 -4.16 11.63 -2.27
N LEU A 62 -3.01 11.81 -1.60
CA LEU A 62 -1.71 11.57 -2.22
C LEU A 62 -1.51 10.08 -2.53
N ALA A 63 -1.90 9.19 -1.61
CA ALA A 63 -1.77 7.75 -1.78
C ALA A 63 -2.63 7.20 -2.92
N TYR A 64 -3.90 7.63 -3.04
CA TYR A 64 -4.76 7.21 -4.15
C TYR A 64 -4.19 7.65 -5.50
N ARG A 65 -3.75 8.91 -5.61
CA ARG A 65 -3.12 9.40 -6.86
C ARG A 65 -1.84 8.65 -7.20
N ALA A 66 -1.11 8.14 -6.20
CA ALA A 66 0.07 7.29 -6.38
C ALA A 66 -0.25 5.85 -6.83
N GLY A 67 -1.54 5.50 -6.98
CA GLY A 67 -2.00 4.20 -7.44
C GLY A 67 -2.20 3.16 -6.36
N ILE A 68 -2.16 3.55 -5.08
CA ILE A 68 -2.55 2.67 -3.98
C ILE A 68 -4.05 2.47 -4.01
N LYS A 69 -4.50 1.24 -3.76
CA LYS A 69 -5.91 0.86 -3.69
C LYS A 69 -6.32 0.56 -2.26
N ASN A 70 -7.62 0.62 -1.98
CA ASN A 70 -8.11 0.29 -0.66
C ASN A 70 -7.86 -1.21 -0.39
N PHE A 71 -7.50 -1.55 0.85
CA PHE A 71 -7.15 -2.91 1.28
C PHE A 71 -5.92 -3.54 0.61
N ASP A 72 -5.13 -2.76 -0.11
CA ASP A 72 -3.81 -3.19 -0.57
C ASP A 72 -2.97 -3.64 0.62
N ARG A 73 -2.37 -4.83 0.50
CA ARG A 73 -1.40 -5.33 1.48
C ARG A 73 -0.07 -4.64 1.26
N ILE A 74 0.57 -4.20 2.34
CA ILE A 74 1.86 -3.51 2.29
C ILE A 74 2.98 -4.56 2.46
N ILE A 75 3.80 -4.74 1.43
CA ILE A 75 4.87 -5.73 1.39
C ILE A 75 6.21 -5.10 1.80
N ALA A 76 6.53 -3.93 1.24
CA ALA A 76 7.78 -3.23 1.50
C ALA A 76 7.59 -1.71 1.58
N LEU A 77 8.45 -1.07 2.36
CA LEU A 77 8.61 0.39 2.43
C LEU A 77 10.06 0.75 2.15
N ASN A 78 10.31 1.63 1.18
CA ASN A 78 11.65 2.09 0.78
C ASN A 78 12.62 0.90 0.63
N ASP A 79 12.23 -0.06 -0.21
CA ASP A 79 12.97 -1.30 -0.53
C ASP A 79 13.22 -2.26 0.65
N THR A 80 12.64 -2.00 1.82
CA THR A 80 12.70 -2.92 2.96
C THR A 80 11.38 -3.68 3.11
N ASN A 81 11.42 -5.01 3.04
CA ASN A 81 10.24 -5.84 3.36
C ASN A 81 9.80 -5.62 4.81
N ILE A 82 8.50 -5.41 5.03
CA ILE A 82 7.92 -5.09 6.34
C ILE A 82 6.91 -6.14 6.82
N GLU A 83 6.79 -7.29 6.16
CA GLU A 83 5.74 -8.26 6.49
C GLU A 83 5.86 -8.84 7.90
N LYS A 84 7.07 -8.82 8.46
CA LYS A 84 7.35 -9.26 9.83
C LYS A 84 7.36 -8.12 10.84
N ASP A 85 7.22 -6.87 10.39
CA ASP A 85 7.28 -5.71 11.28
C ASP A 85 6.00 -5.61 12.11
N THR A 86 6.14 -5.07 13.32
CA THR A 86 5.02 -4.70 14.18
C THR A 86 4.34 -3.41 13.69
N PRO A 87 3.08 -3.15 14.08
CA PRO A 87 2.40 -1.89 13.74
C PRO A 87 3.23 -0.65 14.13
N TYR A 88 3.83 -0.68 15.32
CA TYR A 88 4.70 0.39 15.80
C TYR A 88 5.92 0.62 14.89
N GLN A 89 6.56 -0.44 14.41
CA GLN A 89 7.71 -0.32 13.50
C GLN A 89 7.29 0.26 12.15
N VAL A 90 6.16 -0.17 11.59
CA VAL A 90 5.63 0.37 10.33
C VAL A 90 5.27 1.85 10.47
N ASP A 91 4.58 2.23 11.54
CA ASP A 91 4.27 3.63 11.84
C ASP A 91 5.54 4.46 11.98
N LYS A 92 6.55 3.94 12.69
CA LYS A 92 7.84 4.62 12.82
C LYS A 92 8.51 4.84 11.47
N ARG A 93 8.45 3.88 10.54
CA ARG A 93 9.00 4.03 9.18
C ARG A 93 8.29 5.13 8.40
N PHE A 94 6.96 5.18 8.40
CA PHE A 94 6.22 6.25 7.71
C PHE A 94 6.49 7.65 8.28
N ASN A 95 6.83 7.73 9.58
CA ASN A 95 7.08 8.97 10.29
C ASN A 95 8.57 9.35 10.39
N THR A 96 9.48 8.49 9.96
CA THR A 96 10.91 8.80 9.87
C THR A 96 11.19 9.44 8.51
N ASN A 97 12.00 10.51 8.49
CA ASN A 97 12.38 11.23 7.26
C ASN A 97 11.16 11.65 6.41
N ARG A 98 10.11 12.22 7.02
CA ARG A 98 8.85 12.59 6.32
C ARG A 98 9.04 13.58 5.16
N HIS A 99 10.19 14.26 5.08
CA HIS A 99 10.58 15.13 3.98
C HIS A 99 11.07 14.38 2.73
N LEU A 100 11.36 13.07 2.83
CA LEU A 100 11.77 12.22 1.71
C LEU A 100 10.57 11.48 1.09
N PRO A 101 10.72 10.98 -0.15
CA PRO A 101 9.68 10.20 -0.79
C PRO A 101 9.44 8.90 -0.02
N VAL A 102 8.19 8.45 -0.03
CA VAL A 102 7.80 7.13 0.47
C VAL A 102 7.52 6.26 -0.74
N GLN A 103 8.24 5.15 -0.83
CA GLN A 103 8.03 4.10 -1.83
C GLN A 103 7.36 2.90 -1.15
N MET A 104 6.24 2.45 -1.70
CA MET A 104 5.44 1.34 -1.17
C MET A 104 5.32 0.25 -2.22
N LEU A 105 5.72 -0.98 -1.88
CA LEU A 105 5.38 -2.16 -2.65
C LEU A 105 4.07 -2.74 -2.10
N VAL A 106 3.03 -2.76 -2.92
CA VAL A 106 1.69 -3.18 -2.54
C VAL A 106 1.07 -4.13 -3.55
N CYS A 107 0.07 -4.90 -3.13
CA CYS A 107 -0.76 -5.72 -4.01
C CYS A 107 -2.13 -6.00 -3.37
N SER A 108 -3.10 -6.42 -4.16
CA SER A 108 -4.39 -6.83 -3.64
C SER A 108 -4.29 -8.12 -2.80
N PRO A 109 -5.30 -8.40 -1.95
CA PRO A 109 -5.39 -9.66 -1.23
C PRO A 109 -5.34 -10.90 -2.14
N ALA A 110 -5.98 -10.85 -3.31
CA ALA A 110 -6.03 -11.98 -4.25
C ALA A 110 -4.64 -12.29 -4.81
N THR A 111 -3.89 -11.27 -5.21
CA THR A 111 -2.52 -11.39 -5.71
C THR A 111 -1.55 -11.90 -4.67
N TYR A 112 -1.67 -11.41 -3.43
CA TYR A 112 -0.86 -11.94 -2.34
C TYR A 112 -1.09 -13.45 -2.14
N ILE A 113 -2.35 -13.90 -2.15
CA ILE A 113 -2.69 -15.33 -2.01
C ILE A 113 -2.08 -16.15 -3.15
N HIS A 114 -2.16 -15.68 -4.39
CA HIS A 114 -1.59 -16.36 -5.56
C HIS A 114 -0.06 -16.51 -5.46
N TYR A 115 0.66 -15.44 -5.13
CA TYR A 115 2.12 -15.51 -4.99
C TYR A 115 2.53 -16.40 -3.83
N ARG A 116 1.76 -16.37 -2.73
CA ARG A 116 2.04 -17.21 -1.57
C ARG A 116 1.81 -18.69 -1.84
N SER A 117 0.75 -19.05 -2.57
CA SER A 117 0.47 -20.45 -2.92
C SER A 117 1.47 -21.04 -3.92
N THR A 118 2.10 -20.18 -4.74
CA THR A 118 3.14 -20.59 -5.71
C THR A 118 4.55 -20.57 -5.14
N GLY A 119 4.73 -20.16 -3.87
CA GLY A 119 6.04 -20.08 -3.21
C GLY A 119 6.94 -18.94 -3.71
N LYS A 120 6.42 -18.04 -4.55
CA LYS A 120 7.14 -16.88 -5.07
C LYS A 120 7.20 -15.77 -4.01
N LEU A 121 8.35 -15.12 -3.89
CA LEU A 121 8.53 -13.96 -3.01
C LEU A 121 8.09 -12.69 -3.73
N LEU A 122 7.35 -11.83 -3.04
CA LEU A 122 6.99 -10.50 -3.54
C LEU A 122 8.15 -9.53 -3.27
N GLN A 123 8.77 -9.06 -4.33
CA GLN A 123 9.89 -8.11 -4.30
C GLN A 123 9.71 -7.08 -5.43
N SER A 124 10.39 -5.94 -5.31
CA SER A 124 10.22 -4.80 -6.23
C SER A 124 10.86 -4.99 -7.60
N ASP A 125 11.66 -6.05 -7.79
CA ASP A 125 12.39 -6.39 -9.02
C ASP A 125 11.70 -7.46 -9.88
N LEU A 126 10.52 -7.95 -9.48
CA LEU A 126 9.73 -8.88 -10.28
C LEU A 126 9.27 -8.21 -11.57
N SER A 127 9.29 -8.93 -12.69
CA SER A 127 8.82 -8.43 -13.99
C SER A 127 7.33 -8.09 -14.02
N THR A 128 6.56 -8.59 -13.06
CA THR A 128 5.12 -8.34 -12.88
C THR A 128 4.83 -7.07 -12.06
N VAL A 129 5.86 -6.42 -11.50
CA VAL A 129 5.71 -5.18 -10.74
C VAL A 129 5.45 -4.02 -11.70
N GLN A 130 4.34 -3.33 -11.51
CA GLN A 130 4.07 -2.05 -12.13
C GLN A 130 4.81 -0.93 -11.40
N HIS A 131 5.78 -0.32 -12.07
CA HIS A 131 6.46 0.88 -11.61
C HIS A 131 5.61 2.11 -11.97
N LEU A 132 4.84 2.61 -11.00
CA LEU A 132 3.95 3.75 -11.23
C LEU A 132 4.72 5.06 -11.20
N LYS A 133 4.25 6.04 -11.98
CA LYS A 133 4.85 7.38 -12.01
C LYS A 133 4.81 8.00 -10.60
N PRO A 134 5.95 8.51 -10.08
CA PRO A 134 5.96 9.16 -8.78
C PRO A 134 5.02 10.36 -8.71
N ILE A 135 4.33 10.51 -7.57
CA ILE A 135 3.42 11.63 -7.32
C ILE A 135 4.01 12.57 -6.28
N TYR A 136 4.14 13.84 -6.64
CA TYR A 136 4.61 14.90 -5.76
C TYR A 136 3.42 15.78 -5.39
N ALA A 137 3.15 15.94 -4.10
CA ALA A 137 2.20 16.95 -3.65
C ALA A 137 2.80 18.34 -3.90
N ILE A 138 1.95 19.24 -4.41
CA ILE A 138 2.28 20.65 -4.64
C ILE A 138 1.72 21.41 -3.44
N SER A 139 2.51 22.28 -2.82
CA SER A 139 1.96 23.22 -1.82
C SER A 139 1.14 24.27 -2.54
N SER A 140 -0.13 24.40 -2.19
CA SER A 140 -0.90 25.60 -2.53
C SER A 140 -0.25 26.77 -1.78
N ASN A 141 0.24 27.77 -2.51
CA ASN A 141 0.63 29.05 -1.93
C ASN A 141 -0.59 29.80 -1.41
#